data_AF-A0A498I5Z8-F1
#
_entry.id   AF-A0A498I5Z8-F1
#
_cell.length_a   1.000
_cell.length_b   1.000
_cell.length_c   1.000
_cell.angle_alpha   90.00
_cell.angle_beta   90.00
_cell.angle_gamma   90.00
#
_symmetry.space_group_name_H-M   'P 1'
#
loop_
_entity.id
_entity.type
_entity.pdbx_description
1 polymer ?
#
loop_
_entity_poly.entity_id
_entity_poly.type
_entity_poly.pdbx_seq_one_letter_code
_entity_poly.pdbx_strand_id
1 'polypeptide(L)'
;MEYSNDVTNLSSRNSSEDELSDQFTDSGTTDSASETVQSSISDSESVVDSGSSSSRNQPRPFGDGLVPLFNGDRVHDLIKQRFVSSLGLLGTQVSVVAVHRNSYSSPVGQARLRSFQIYLKAVEEKCGGNPNVKYAWYAPYSKDEISKIICHGFDNFEQQQRNGVYGNGLNVDEDGLRHLLLCRVILGRPEVVCPGSKQHHPSSEQFDSGIDNIFAPKKYIVWSTRMNTHILPEYVISFRAPSCLKDFLKIQEPIKKPTSPWMPFPVLIGVLSKFLPPPTIALISKYYKEHRANVITRQQLIQKVRQIAGDELLVSIIKSFRAKQIKPLQRVAQNGGRSRMDESKEFKRARDMSSYLLSKRQNSLNRERSQRTRN
;
A
#
# COMPACT_ATOMS: atom_id res chain seq x y z
N MET A 1 57.14 22.77 20.80
CA MET A 1 57.81 21.48 21.02
C MET A 1 57.69 20.71 19.73
N GLU A 2 58.75 20.80 18.92
CA GLU A 2 58.99 20.03 17.70
C GLU A 2 59.48 18.62 18.04
N TYR A 3 59.22 17.66 17.14
CA TYR A 3 60.15 16.65 16.59
C TYR A 3 59.31 15.78 15.63
N SER A 4 59.38 15.98 14.31
CA SER A 4 60.35 15.44 13.32
C SER A 4 60.31 13.93 13.10
N ASN A 5 59.90 13.62 11.87
CA ASN A 5 60.05 12.45 10.99
C ASN A 5 61.18 11.45 11.27
N ASP A 6 60.95 10.19 10.89
CA ASP A 6 61.85 9.51 9.96
C ASP A 6 61.16 8.43 9.10
N VAL A 7 61.71 8.25 7.90
CA VAL A 7 61.16 7.56 6.72
C VAL A 7 62.03 6.32 6.42
N THR A 8 61.53 5.44 5.54
CA THR A 8 62.25 4.46 4.67
C THR A 8 62.53 3.07 5.30
N ASN A 9 62.52 1.93 4.61
CA ASN A 9 62.27 1.57 3.20
C ASN A 9 62.20 0.02 3.02
N LEU A 10 61.53 -0.37 1.94
CA LEU A 10 61.87 -1.41 0.94
C LEU A 10 61.81 -2.94 1.21
N SER A 11 61.16 -3.54 0.19
CA SER A 11 61.39 -4.83 -0.47
C SER A 11 60.76 -6.09 0.13
N SER A 12 60.38 -7.13 -0.61
CA SER A 12 59.89 -7.39 -1.97
C SER A 12 59.73 -8.92 -2.05
N ARG A 13 58.79 -9.38 -2.87
CA ARG A 13 58.85 -10.61 -3.71
C ARG A 13 58.23 -11.92 -3.17
N ASN A 14 57.12 -12.30 -3.86
CA ASN A 14 56.76 -13.60 -4.47
C ASN A 14 56.67 -14.87 -3.60
N SER A 15 55.90 -15.92 -3.90
CA SER A 15 54.79 -16.27 -4.82
C SER A 15 54.60 -17.80 -4.66
N SER A 16 53.36 -18.29 -4.64
CA SER A 16 52.97 -19.69 -5.00
C SER A 16 51.45 -19.79 -4.73
N GLU A 17 50.58 -19.70 -5.75
CA GLU A 17 50.16 -20.78 -6.66
C GLU A 17 49.65 -22.03 -5.93
N ASP A 18 48.33 -22.24 -5.99
CA ASP A 18 47.71 -23.57 -6.04
C ASP A 18 46.36 -23.44 -6.75
N GLU A 19 46.32 -23.93 -8.00
CA GLU A 19 45.11 -24.32 -8.73
C GLU A 19 44.56 -25.63 -8.14
N LEU A 20 43.24 -25.85 -8.20
CA LEU A 20 42.67 -27.16 -8.55
C LEU A 20 41.13 -27.13 -8.78
N SER A 21 40.80 -27.32 -10.06
CA SER A 21 39.75 -28.17 -10.66
C SER A 21 38.26 -27.98 -10.37
N ASP A 22 37.55 -27.64 -11.45
CA ASP A 22 36.14 -27.95 -11.76
C ASP A 22 35.86 -29.47 -11.79
N GLN A 23 34.70 -29.89 -11.26
CA GLN A 23 33.92 -31.02 -11.80
C GLN A 23 32.41 -30.79 -11.65
N PHE A 24 31.72 -30.87 -12.78
CA PHE A 24 30.26 -31.03 -12.92
C PHE A 24 29.82 -32.44 -12.49
N THR A 25 28.67 -32.56 -11.82
CA THR A 25 27.70 -33.65 -12.07
C THR A 25 26.28 -33.20 -11.75
N ASP A 26 25.39 -33.44 -12.71
CA ASP A 26 23.94 -33.27 -12.71
C ASP A 26 23.26 -34.58 -12.23
N SER A 27 22.15 -34.48 -11.48
CA SER A 27 20.92 -35.29 -11.66
C SER A 27 19.99 -35.21 -10.45
N GLY A 28 18.68 -35.05 -10.71
CA GLY A 28 17.62 -35.57 -9.84
C GLY A 28 16.48 -34.62 -9.46
N THR A 29 15.49 -34.52 -10.35
CA THR A 29 14.20 -33.85 -10.28
C THR A 29 13.27 -34.29 -9.13
N THR A 30 12.41 -33.39 -8.62
CA THR A 30 10.93 -33.57 -8.50
C THR A 30 10.21 -32.25 -8.12
N ASP A 31 9.02 -32.10 -8.69
CA ASP A 31 8.18 -30.91 -8.79
C ASP A 31 7.68 -30.26 -7.49
N SER A 32 7.62 -28.92 -7.48
CA SER A 32 6.44 -28.19 -6.96
C SER A 32 6.44 -26.75 -7.45
N ALA A 33 5.36 -26.39 -8.15
CA ALA A 33 5.14 -25.09 -8.76
C ALA A 33 5.11 -23.95 -7.74
N SER A 34 5.99 -22.96 -7.94
CA SER A 34 5.83 -21.60 -7.43
C SER A 34 6.38 -20.66 -8.48
N GLU A 35 5.51 -19.83 -9.04
CA GLU A 35 5.87 -18.77 -9.98
C GLU A 35 6.70 -17.71 -9.26
N THR A 36 8.01 -17.94 -9.19
CA THR A 36 9.01 -16.93 -8.84
C THR A 36 9.28 -16.12 -10.09
N VAL A 37 8.77 -14.89 -10.14
CA VAL A 37 9.25 -13.90 -11.11
C VAL A 37 10.70 -13.60 -10.73
N GLN A 38 11.62 -14.30 -11.40
CA GLN A 38 13.06 -14.10 -11.30
C GLN A 38 13.36 -12.63 -11.55
N SER A 39 13.90 -11.96 -10.53
CA SER A 39 14.46 -10.63 -10.64
C SER A 39 15.65 -10.70 -11.59
N SER A 40 15.44 -10.29 -12.83
CA SER A 40 16.52 -9.97 -13.74
C SER A 40 17.29 -8.81 -13.13
N ILE A 41 18.48 -9.11 -12.61
CA ILE A 41 19.48 -8.13 -12.24
C ILE A 41 19.82 -7.42 -13.57
N SER A 42 19.41 -6.16 -13.68
CA SER A 42 19.79 -5.30 -14.80
C SER A 42 21.25 -4.94 -14.60
N ASP A 43 22.14 -5.71 -15.21
CA ASP A 43 23.55 -5.38 -15.33
C ASP A 43 23.69 -4.13 -16.20
N SER A 44 23.83 -2.98 -15.57
CA SER A 44 24.23 -1.74 -16.23
C SER A 44 25.75 -1.76 -16.41
N GLU A 45 26.23 -2.56 -17.35
CA GLU A 45 27.56 -2.44 -17.91
C GLU A 45 27.62 -1.12 -18.71
N SER A 46 28.60 -0.28 -18.40
CA SER A 46 28.78 1.04 -19.03
C SER A 46 29.23 0.88 -20.48
N VAL A 47 28.34 1.17 -21.44
CA VAL A 47 28.73 1.35 -22.85
C VAL A 47 29.47 2.68 -23.00
N VAL A 48 30.71 2.62 -23.45
CA VAL A 48 31.47 3.77 -23.96
C VAL A 48 30.93 4.13 -25.34
N ASP A 49 30.18 5.21 -25.44
CA ASP A 49 29.65 5.70 -26.72
C ASP A 49 30.76 6.44 -27.49
N SER A 50 31.39 5.74 -28.41
CA SER A 50 32.21 6.34 -29.46
C SER A 50 31.35 6.58 -30.70
N GLY A 51 30.77 7.78 -30.77
CA GLY A 51 30.44 8.46 -32.02
C GLY A 51 29.00 8.33 -32.55
N SER A 52 28.19 9.38 -32.36
CA SER A 52 27.59 10.11 -33.48
C SER A 52 27.01 11.45 -33.02
N SER A 53 27.69 12.52 -33.40
CA SER A 53 27.35 13.90 -33.08
C SER A 53 26.25 14.44 -34.01
N SER A 54 24.97 14.17 -33.72
CA SER A 54 23.87 14.97 -34.29
C SER A 54 22.51 14.69 -33.64
N SER A 55 22.25 15.31 -32.48
CA SER A 55 20.92 15.78 -31.99
C SER A 55 20.98 16.25 -30.52
N ARG A 56 21.95 17.11 -30.16
CA ARG A 56 22.17 17.54 -28.76
C ARG A 56 21.54 18.89 -28.38
N ASN A 57 20.51 19.35 -29.09
CA ASN A 57 19.93 20.70 -28.90
C ASN A 57 18.48 20.74 -28.40
N GLN A 58 17.95 19.65 -27.83
CA GLN A 58 16.68 19.69 -27.10
C GLN A 58 16.99 19.87 -25.60
N PRO A 59 16.47 20.92 -24.92
CA PRO A 59 16.64 21.09 -23.50
C PRO A 59 16.12 19.84 -22.77
N ARG A 60 16.97 19.21 -21.96
CA ARG A 60 16.56 18.05 -21.15
C ARG A 60 15.67 18.56 -20.01
N PRO A 61 14.39 18.15 -19.92
CA PRO A 61 13.43 18.72 -18.98
C PRO A 61 13.79 18.50 -17.49
N PHE A 62 14.74 17.62 -17.17
CA PHE A 62 15.14 17.31 -15.79
C PHE A 62 16.66 17.37 -15.55
N GLY A 63 17.44 17.91 -16.49
CA GLY A 63 18.91 17.90 -16.46
C GLY A 63 19.54 16.57 -16.86
N ASP A 64 20.84 16.39 -16.58
CA ASP A 64 21.67 15.27 -17.10
C ASP A 64 21.51 13.93 -16.36
N GLY A 65 20.81 13.90 -15.23
CA GLY A 65 20.64 12.68 -14.42
C GLY A 65 19.59 11.68 -14.95
N LEU A 66 18.69 12.12 -15.82
CA LEU A 66 17.57 11.32 -16.32
C LEU A 66 17.70 11.03 -17.81
N VAL A 67 17.50 9.76 -18.18
CA VAL A 67 17.56 9.28 -19.56
C VAL A 67 16.14 8.98 -20.04
N PRO A 68 15.67 9.57 -21.16
CA PRO A 68 14.35 9.27 -21.70
C PRO A 68 14.30 7.82 -22.18
N LEU A 69 13.19 7.13 -21.89
CA LEU A 69 12.86 5.85 -22.48
C LEU A 69 11.95 6.08 -23.69
N PHE A 70 12.24 5.40 -24.80
CA PHE A 70 11.50 5.56 -26.05
C PHE A 70 10.27 4.64 -26.13
N ASN A 71 9.29 5.02 -26.95
CA ASN A 71 8.14 4.15 -27.25
C ASN A 71 8.64 2.82 -27.86
N GLY A 72 8.14 1.68 -27.38
CA GLY A 72 8.61 0.35 -27.78
C GLY A 72 9.69 -0.24 -26.86
N ASP A 73 10.25 0.54 -25.94
CA ASP A 73 11.03 0.00 -24.82
C ASP A 73 10.10 -0.78 -23.87
N ARG A 74 10.47 -2.02 -23.54
CA ARG A 74 9.65 -2.92 -22.71
C ARG A 74 9.35 -2.33 -21.32
N VAL A 75 10.31 -1.61 -20.74
CA VAL A 75 10.17 -0.96 -19.43
C VAL A 75 9.27 0.26 -19.55
N HIS A 76 9.47 1.08 -20.59
CA HIS A 76 8.58 2.20 -20.89
C HIS A 76 7.12 1.74 -20.99
N ASP A 77 6.87 0.72 -21.82
CA ASP A 77 5.51 0.25 -22.10
C ASP A 77 4.86 -0.39 -20.87
N LEU A 78 5.63 -1.14 -20.08
CA LEU A 78 5.17 -1.70 -18.81
C LEU A 78 4.77 -0.60 -17.82
N ILE A 79 5.62 0.42 -17.63
CA ILE A 79 5.35 1.53 -16.72
C ILE A 79 4.11 2.30 -17.18
N LYS A 80 4.04 2.63 -18.46
CA LYS A 80 2.89 3.31 -19.07
C LYS A 80 1.59 2.52 -18.86
N GLN A 81 1.60 1.22 -19.17
CA GLN A 81 0.44 0.35 -19.00
C GLN A 81 0.01 0.26 -17.53
N ARG A 82 0.95 0.04 -16.60
CA ARG A 82 0.68 -0.05 -15.16
C ARG A 82 0.13 1.25 -14.59
N PHE A 83 0.72 2.38 -14.99
CA PHE A 83 0.25 3.70 -14.59
C PHE A 83 -1.19 3.94 -15.06
N VAL A 84 -1.47 3.78 -16.35
CA VAL A 84 -2.83 3.96 -16.91
C VAL A 84 -3.84 3.02 -16.25
N SER A 85 -3.48 1.76 -16.06
CA SER A 85 -4.36 0.75 -15.42
C SER A 85 -4.64 1.09 -13.95
N SER A 86 -3.67 1.65 -13.22
CA SER A 86 -3.83 2.05 -11.82
C SER A 86 -4.83 3.20 -11.62
N LEU A 87 -5.14 3.94 -12.68
CA LEU A 87 -6.13 5.02 -12.68
C LEU A 87 -7.56 4.52 -12.98
N GLY A 88 -7.73 3.24 -13.30
CA GLY A 88 -9.02 2.65 -13.65
C GLY A 88 -9.68 3.36 -14.84
N LEU A 89 -10.97 3.71 -14.71
CA LEU A 89 -11.73 4.39 -15.77
C LEU A 89 -11.10 5.73 -16.20
N LEU A 90 -10.35 6.39 -15.30
CA LEU A 90 -9.69 7.67 -15.59
C LEU A 90 -8.47 7.51 -16.50
N GLY A 91 -7.91 6.29 -16.61
CA GLY A 91 -6.77 6.03 -17.48
C GLY A 91 -7.03 6.41 -18.94
N THR A 92 -8.28 6.32 -19.40
CA THR A 92 -8.69 6.71 -20.76
C THR A 92 -8.56 8.21 -21.04
N GLN A 93 -8.54 9.03 -20.01
CA GLN A 93 -8.42 10.50 -20.12
C GLN A 93 -6.99 10.97 -19.87
N VAL A 94 -6.06 10.07 -19.58
CA VAL A 94 -4.67 10.40 -19.27
C VAL A 94 -3.76 10.03 -20.44
N SER A 95 -2.91 10.97 -20.82
CA SER A 95 -1.89 10.77 -21.84
C SER A 95 -0.51 10.81 -21.20
N VAL A 96 0.18 9.67 -21.16
CA VAL A 96 1.60 9.62 -20.78
C VAL A 96 2.41 10.22 -21.92
N VAL A 97 3.17 11.28 -21.60
CA VAL A 97 3.99 12.05 -22.55
C VAL A 97 5.42 11.53 -22.59
N ALA A 98 5.99 11.23 -21.42
CA ALA A 98 7.36 10.72 -21.33
C ALA A 98 7.58 9.88 -20.08
N VAL A 99 8.44 8.88 -20.19
CA VAL A 99 9.02 8.15 -19.05
C VAL A 99 10.53 8.33 -19.11
N HIS A 100 11.13 8.74 -18.01
CA HIS A 100 12.58 8.85 -17.87
C HIS A 100 13.08 7.88 -16.81
N ARG A 101 14.23 7.25 -17.06
CA ARG A 101 14.93 6.41 -16.11
C ARG A 101 16.02 7.22 -15.40
N ASN A 102 16.16 7.02 -14.10
CA ASN A 102 17.30 7.54 -13.36
C ASN A 102 18.56 6.75 -13.75
N SER A 103 19.55 7.44 -14.30
CA SER A 103 20.81 6.83 -14.76
C SER A 103 21.77 6.51 -13.62
N TYR A 104 21.62 7.18 -12.46
CA TYR A 104 22.58 7.13 -11.36
C TYR A 104 24.03 7.42 -11.77
N SER A 105 24.25 8.17 -12.86
CA SER A 105 25.58 8.37 -13.45
C SER A 105 26.54 9.17 -12.58
N SER A 106 26.02 10.05 -11.71
CA SER A 106 26.85 10.85 -10.81
C SER A 106 27.44 10.02 -9.66
N PRO A 107 28.61 10.37 -9.11
CA PRO A 107 29.20 9.66 -7.97
C PRO A 107 28.24 9.59 -6.77
N VAL A 108 27.51 10.67 -6.50
CA VAL A 108 26.50 10.73 -5.44
C VAL A 108 25.30 9.83 -5.75
N GLY A 109 24.86 9.77 -7.02
CA GLY A 109 23.81 8.87 -7.47
C GLY A 109 24.19 7.40 -7.32
N GLN A 110 25.42 7.04 -7.69
CA GLN A 110 25.96 5.70 -7.49
C GLN A 110 26.05 5.36 -6.00
N ALA A 111 26.56 6.27 -5.17
CA ALA A 111 26.62 6.08 -3.72
C ALA A 111 25.23 5.79 -3.14
N ARG A 112 24.20 6.54 -3.55
CA ARG A 112 22.82 6.32 -3.11
C ARG A 112 22.27 4.95 -3.56
N LEU A 113 22.55 4.54 -4.80
CA LEU A 113 22.17 3.21 -5.30
C LEU A 113 22.85 2.11 -4.48
N ARG A 114 24.15 2.24 -4.20
CA ARG A 114 24.91 1.28 -3.37
C ARG A 114 24.40 1.26 -1.94
N SER A 115 24.14 2.41 -1.33
CA SER A 115 23.52 2.48 0.00
C SER A 115 22.18 1.76 0.03
N PHE A 116 21.31 2.00 -0.95
CA PHE A 116 20.03 1.29 -1.04
C PHE A 116 20.22 -0.24 -1.13
N GLN A 117 21.19 -0.72 -1.92
CA GLN A 117 21.52 -2.15 -2.00
C GLN A 117 22.03 -2.74 -0.68
N ILE A 118 22.81 -1.97 0.09
CA ILE A 118 23.29 -2.39 1.42
C ILE A 118 22.10 -2.51 2.39
N TYR A 119 21.23 -1.50 2.45
CA TYR A 119 20.05 -1.54 3.31
C TYR A 119 19.04 -2.60 2.88
N LEU A 120 18.93 -2.88 1.58
CA LEU A 120 18.12 -3.98 1.06
C LEU A 120 18.53 -5.32 1.69
N LYS A 121 19.83 -5.64 1.65
CA LYS A 121 20.39 -6.86 2.24
C LYS A 121 20.22 -6.89 3.75
N ALA A 122 20.51 -5.78 4.43
CA ALA A 122 20.37 -5.71 5.89
C ALA A 122 18.92 -5.93 6.36
N VAL A 123 17.93 -5.39 5.63
CA VAL A 123 16.51 -5.60 5.96
C VAL A 123 16.06 -7.01 5.60
N GLU A 124 16.58 -7.59 4.52
CA GLU A 124 16.34 -8.98 4.14
C GLU A 124 16.79 -9.95 5.25
N GLU A 125 18.02 -9.79 5.74
CA GLU A 125 18.57 -10.56 6.86
C GLU A 125 17.72 -10.39 8.13
N LYS A 126 17.40 -9.14 8.50
CA LYS A 126 16.56 -8.82 9.66
C LYS A 126 15.15 -9.44 9.58
N CYS A 127 14.57 -9.53 8.38
CA CYS A 127 13.19 -9.96 8.16
C CYS A 127 13.05 -11.43 7.80
N GLY A 128 14.09 -12.25 7.96
CA GLY A 128 14.04 -13.68 7.67
C GLY A 128 14.01 -14.00 6.18
N GLY A 129 14.74 -13.23 5.37
CA GLY A 129 14.93 -13.47 3.93
C GLY A 129 13.95 -12.75 3.01
N ASN A 130 13.09 -11.85 3.52
CA ASN A 130 12.20 -11.05 2.66
C ASN A 130 12.21 -9.57 3.08
N PRO A 131 12.85 -8.68 2.31
CA PRO A 131 12.89 -7.26 2.61
C PRO A 131 11.60 -6.50 2.27
N ASN A 132 10.59 -7.18 1.71
CA ASN A 132 9.29 -6.61 1.33
C ASN A 132 9.44 -5.37 0.44
N VAL A 133 10.15 -5.53 -0.68
CA VAL A 133 10.37 -4.45 -1.65
C VAL A 133 9.10 -4.21 -2.46
N LYS A 134 8.70 -2.94 -2.60
CA LYS A 134 7.57 -2.51 -3.40
C LYS A 134 7.93 -1.35 -4.31
N TYR A 135 7.17 -1.22 -5.39
CA TYR A 135 7.13 0.01 -6.17
C TYR A 135 6.03 0.92 -5.65
N ALA A 136 6.33 2.21 -5.51
CA ALA A 136 5.41 3.20 -4.99
C ALA A 136 5.49 4.52 -5.76
N TRP A 137 4.35 5.20 -5.86
CA TRP A 137 4.25 6.52 -6.46
C TRP A 137 4.57 7.61 -5.42
N TYR A 138 5.50 8.50 -5.76
CA TYR A 138 5.74 9.76 -5.04
C TYR A 138 5.28 10.93 -5.93
N ALA A 139 4.46 11.80 -5.35
CA ALA A 139 3.93 12.98 -6.03
C ALA A 139 4.73 14.23 -5.61
N PRO A 140 5.64 14.72 -6.46
CA PRO A 140 6.37 15.96 -6.19
C PRO A 140 5.45 17.19 -6.31
N TYR A 141 5.83 18.25 -5.60
CA TYR A 141 5.23 19.57 -5.64
C TYR A 141 5.63 20.35 -6.89
N SER A 142 6.84 20.15 -7.42
CA SER A 142 7.30 20.82 -8.63
C SER A 142 8.25 19.95 -9.46
N LYS A 143 8.48 20.38 -10.70
CA LYS A 143 9.50 19.81 -11.59
C LYS A 143 10.91 19.95 -10.98
N ASP A 144 11.20 21.08 -10.32
CA ASP A 144 12.48 21.32 -9.66
C ASP A 144 12.73 20.40 -8.45
N GLU A 145 11.67 20.01 -7.71
CA GLU A 145 11.80 19.03 -6.62
C GLU A 145 12.32 17.70 -7.17
N ILE A 146 11.89 17.27 -8.36
CA ILE A 146 12.40 16.04 -8.98
C ILE A 146 13.90 16.15 -9.21
N SER A 147 14.38 17.22 -9.83
CA SER A 147 15.81 17.42 -10.05
C SER A 147 16.60 17.46 -8.72
N LYS A 148 16.05 18.10 -7.68
CA LYS A 148 16.65 18.09 -6.33
C LYS A 148 16.69 16.68 -5.73
N ILE A 149 15.63 15.89 -5.86
CA ILE A 149 15.58 14.50 -5.37
C ILE A 149 16.61 13.63 -6.09
N ILE A 150 16.72 13.75 -7.42
CA ILE A 150 17.68 12.97 -8.20
C ILE A 150 19.12 13.34 -7.82
N CYS A 151 19.43 14.63 -7.66
CA CYS A 151 20.78 15.09 -7.32
C CYS A 151 21.13 14.85 -5.85
N HIS A 152 20.28 15.28 -4.92
CA HIS A 152 20.59 15.39 -3.50
C HIS A 152 19.87 14.36 -2.61
N GLY A 153 18.81 13.73 -3.12
CA GLY A 153 17.97 12.81 -2.35
C GLY A 153 16.71 13.48 -1.81
N PHE A 154 15.91 12.72 -1.08
CA PHE A 154 14.72 13.23 -0.41
C PHE A 154 15.11 14.09 0.79
N ASP A 155 14.41 15.21 0.96
CA ASP A 155 14.54 16.11 2.10
C ASP A 155 13.21 16.17 2.87
N ASN A 156 13.29 16.39 4.18
CA ASN A 156 12.17 16.45 5.11
C ASN A 156 11.57 17.86 5.21
N PHE A 157 12.21 18.89 4.63
CA PHE A 157 11.84 20.30 4.79
C PHE A 157 10.40 20.62 4.36
N GLU A 158 9.90 19.96 3.30
CA GLU A 158 8.57 20.25 2.76
C GLU A 158 7.44 19.43 3.41
N GLN A 159 7.75 18.42 4.22
CA GLN A 159 6.71 17.64 4.91
C GLN A 159 6.08 18.40 6.08
N GLN A 160 6.81 19.33 6.71
CA GLN A 160 6.30 20.10 7.85
C GLN A 160 5.24 21.14 7.46
N GLN A 161 5.20 21.58 6.20
CA GLN A 161 4.10 22.41 5.67
C GLN A 161 2.88 21.58 5.21
N ARG A 162 2.96 20.24 5.26
CA ARG A 162 1.82 19.36 5.03
C ARG A 162 0.91 19.38 6.26
N ASN A 163 0.11 20.44 6.39
CA ASN A 163 -0.95 20.63 7.40
C ASN A 163 -2.08 19.58 7.28
N GLY A 164 -1.77 18.27 7.33
CA GLY A 164 -2.75 17.18 7.31
C GLY A 164 -3.63 17.08 6.06
N VAL A 165 -3.60 18.06 5.15
CA VAL A 165 -4.28 18.06 3.87
C VAL A 165 -3.35 17.43 2.84
N TYR A 166 -3.16 16.11 3.00
CA TYR A 166 -2.49 15.27 2.02
C TYR A 166 -3.36 15.18 0.77
N GLY A 167 -3.14 16.09 -0.17
CA GLY A 167 -3.99 16.16 -1.38
C GLY A 167 -3.84 17.37 -2.28
N ASN A 168 -2.82 18.23 -2.12
CA ASN A 168 -2.47 19.20 -3.18
C ASN A 168 -1.69 18.46 -4.29
N GLY A 169 -2.44 17.58 -4.96
CA GLY A 169 -1.95 16.61 -5.90
C GLY A 169 -1.50 17.24 -7.21
N LEU A 170 -0.33 16.79 -7.66
CA LEU A 170 0.16 16.90 -9.03
C LEU A 170 0.01 18.33 -9.55
N ASN A 171 0.86 19.23 -9.06
CA ASN A 171 0.97 20.54 -9.69
C ASN A 171 1.27 20.35 -11.18
N VAL A 172 0.70 21.27 -11.95
CA VAL A 172 0.86 21.31 -13.39
C VAL A 172 2.03 22.26 -13.64
N ASP A 173 3.02 21.82 -14.40
CA ASP A 173 4.14 22.67 -14.80
C ASP A 173 3.73 23.67 -15.90
N GLU A 174 4.69 24.49 -16.33
CA GLU A 174 4.49 25.51 -17.36
C GLU A 174 4.02 24.91 -18.71
N ASP A 175 4.38 23.65 -18.97
CA ASP A 175 4.05 22.91 -20.20
C ASP A 175 2.68 22.19 -20.13
N GLY A 176 1.94 22.37 -19.03
CA GLY A 176 0.67 21.69 -18.80
C GLY A 176 0.83 20.22 -18.39
N LEU A 177 2.04 19.80 -17.99
CA LEU A 177 2.38 18.44 -17.60
C LEU A 177 2.32 18.26 -16.08
N ARG A 178 2.03 17.03 -15.68
CA ARG A 178 2.15 16.57 -14.30
C ARG A 178 3.22 15.52 -14.24
N HIS A 179 3.95 15.48 -13.12
CA HIS A 179 5.07 14.57 -12.96
C HIS A 179 4.89 13.67 -11.72
N LEU A 180 5.29 12.41 -11.84
CA LEU A 180 5.33 11.43 -10.76
C LEU A 180 6.71 10.76 -10.73
N LEU A 181 7.17 10.46 -9.52
CA LEU A 181 8.32 9.59 -9.28
C LEU A 181 7.81 8.17 -8.99
N LEU A 182 8.33 7.19 -9.73
CA LEU A 182 8.20 5.79 -9.40
C LEU A 182 9.43 5.36 -8.61
N CYS A 183 9.22 5.03 -7.34
CA CYS A 183 10.28 4.68 -6.43
C CYS A 183 10.24 3.19 -6.09
N ARG A 184 11.41 2.59 -5.94
CA ARG A 184 11.58 1.29 -5.28
C ARG A 184 11.74 1.54 -3.78
N VAL A 185 10.97 0.83 -2.96
CA VAL A 185 10.84 1.09 -1.52
C VAL A 185 11.05 -0.21 -0.75
N ILE A 186 11.94 -0.18 0.25
CA ILE A 186 12.15 -1.27 1.19
C ILE A 186 11.19 -1.06 2.37
N LEU A 187 10.19 -1.94 2.52
CA LEU A 187 9.22 -1.82 3.61
C LEU A 187 9.59 -2.65 4.85
N GLY A 188 10.40 -3.70 4.71
CA GLY A 188 10.72 -4.62 5.80
C GLY A 188 9.45 -5.13 6.48
N ARG A 189 9.42 -5.07 7.82
CA ARG A 189 8.21 -5.34 8.61
C ARG A 189 7.40 -4.06 8.83
N PRO A 190 6.26 -3.87 8.14
CA PRO A 190 5.46 -2.66 8.32
C PRO A 190 4.59 -2.74 9.57
N GLU A 191 4.32 -1.58 10.18
CA GLU A 191 3.28 -1.40 11.19
C GLU A 191 2.10 -0.59 10.65
N VAL A 192 0.91 -0.78 11.24
CA VAL A 192 -0.26 0.02 10.86
C VAL A 192 -0.20 1.38 11.56
N VAL A 193 -0.08 2.46 10.77
CA VAL A 193 -0.08 3.83 11.27
C VAL A 193 -1.50 4.40 11.16
N CYS A 194 -2.11 4.65 12.31
CA CYS A 194 -3.46 5.21 12.36
C CYS A 194 -3.50 6.65 11.82
N PRO A 195 -4.55 7.04 11.07
CA PRO A 195 -4.75 8.43 10.67
C PRO A 195 -4.74 9.38 11.89
N GLY A 196 -3.97 10.46 11.80
CA GLY A 196 -3.78 11.42 12.89
C GLY A 196 -2.67 11.06 13.89
N SER A 197 -1.94 9.97 13.66
CA SER A 197 -0.74 9.65 14.44
C SER A 197 0.30 10.78 14.34
N LYS A 198 0.95 11.09 15.47
CA LYS A 198 2.10 12.01 15.56
C LYS A 198 3.44 11.27 15.51
N GLN A 199 3.43 10.01 15.07
CA GLN A 199 4.62 9.18 15.03
C GLN A 199 5.58 9.63 13.92
N HIS A 200 6.87 9.69 14.25
CA HIS A 200 7.93 10.13 13.32
C HIS A 200 9.01 9.06 13.08
N HIS A 201 8.95 7.96 13.81
CA HIS A 201 9.86 6.81 13.76
C HIS A 201 9.07 5.53 14.05
N PRO A 202 9.62 4.31 13.85
CA PRO A 202 8.91 3.09 14.20
C PRO A 202 8.45 3.05 15.68
N SER A 203 7.32 2.41 15.97
CA SER A 203 6.85 2.27 17.36
C SER A 203 7.70 1.32 18.20
N SER A 204 8.45 0.43 17.55
CA SER A 204 9.46 -0.44 18.16
C SER A 204 10.51 -0.84 17.12
N GLU A 205 11.64 -1.38 17.58
CA GLU A 205 12.73 -1.85 16.70
C GLU A 205 12.32 -2.98 15.75
N GLN A 206 11.21 -3.66 16.05
CA GLN A 206 10.68 -4.74 15.22
C GLN A 206 10.10 -4.24 13.90
N PHE A 207 9.75 -2.95 13.81
CA PHE A 207 9.13 -2.36 12.63
C PHE A 207 10.13 -1.51 11.84
N ASP A 208 9.89 -1.45 10.52
CA ASP A 208 10.77 -0.75 9.59
C ASP A 208 10.09 0.40 8.86
N SER A 209 8.80 0.26 8.57
CA SER A 209 7.99 1.22 7.84
C SER A 209 6.54 1.23 8.36
N GLY A 210 5.73 2.15 7.87
CA GLY A 210 4.30 2.25 8.18
C GLY A 210 3.40 1.98 6.98
N ILE A 211 2.21 1.46 7.24
CA ILE A 211 1.13 1.28 6.27
C ILE A 211 -0.19 1.79 6.82
N ASP A 212 -1.13 2.16 5.94
CA ASP A 212 -2.46 2.60 6.35
C ASP A 212 -3.43 1.44 6.67
N ASN A 213 -3.24 0.28 6.03
CA ASN A 213 -4.08 -0.89 6.22
C ASN A 213 -3.30 -2.19 6.01
N ILE A 214 -3.45 -3.16 6.90
CA ILE A 214 -2.73 -4.44 6.83
C ILE A 214 -3.21 -5.39 5.72
N PHE A 215 -4.46 -5.30 5.31
CA PHE A 215 -5.06 -6.19 4.30
C PHE A 215 -4.95 -5.64 2.88
N ALA A 216 -5.08 -4.33 2.73
CA ALA A 216 -5.04 -3.65 1.44
C ALA A 216 -4.35 -2.28 1.60
N PRO A 217 -3.01 -2.26 1.77
CA PRO A 217 -2.28 -1.03 1.98
C PRO A 217 -2.35 -0.17 0.71
N LYS A 218 -2.85 1.05 0.85
CA LYS A 218 -2.89 2.05 -0.22
C LYS A 218 -1.79 3.10 -0.05
N LYS A 219 -1.19 3.18 1.14
CA LYS A 219 -0.16 4.16 1.49
C LYS A 219 0.97 3.49 2.25
N TYR A 220 2.18 3.88 1.86
CA TYR A 220 3.41 3.49 2.56
C TYR A 220 4.02 4.73 3.21
N ILE A 221 4.49 4.56 4.44
CA ILE A 221 5.13 5.61 5.24
C ILE A 221 6.55 5.13 5.50
N VAL A 222 7.52 5.83 4.92
CA VAL A 222 8.94 5.63 5.24
C VAL A 222 9.35 6.75 6.17
N TRP A 223 9.91 6.39 7.32
CA TRP A 223 10.34 7.36 8.33
C TRP A 223 11.43 8.27 7.78
N SER A 224 11.45 9.52 8.25
CA SER A 224 12.38 10.53 7.73
C SER A 224 13.84 10.12 7.90
N THR A 225 14.16 9.43 9.00
CA THR A 225 15.49 8.87 9.30
C THR A 225 15.94 7.80 8.31
N ARG A 226 15.03 7.25 7.48
CA ARG A 226 15.28 6.15 6.55
C ARG A 226 14.97 6.48 5.10
N MET A 227 14.43 7.68 4.80
CA MET A 227 13.93 7.99 3.45
C MET A 227 15.02 7.87 2.36
N ASN A 228 16.25 8.31 2.65
CA ASN A 228 17.35 8.30 1.67
C ASN A 228 18.06 6.95 1.51
N THR A 229 17.75 5.98 2.38
CA THR A 229 18.33 4.63 2.36
C THR A 229 17.32 3.58 1.94
N HIS A 230 16.02 3.82 2.17
CA HIS A 230 14.94 2.88 1.90
C HIS A 230 14.05 3.27 0.71
N ILE A 231 14.28 4.45 0.10
CA ILE A 231 13.59 4.89 -1.11
C ILE A 231 14.63 5.15 -2.20
N LEU A 232 14.48 4.46 -3.33
CA LEU A 232 15.29 4.68 -4.53
C LEU A 232 14.40 5.23 -5.65
N PRO A 233 14.60 6.49 -6.10
CA PRO A 233 13.85 7.05 -7.23
C PRO A 233 14.36 6.46 -8.54
N GLU A 234 13.52 5.68 -9.23
CA GLU A 234 13.94 4.87 -10.38
C GLU A 234 13.45 5.43 -11.72
N TYR A 235 12.21 5.92 -11.77
CA TYR A 235 11.63 6.50 -12.99
C TYR A 235 10.85 7.78 -12.71
N VAL A 236 10.78 8.66 -13.70
CA VAL A 236 9.92 9.84 -13.72
C VAL A 236 8.91 9.70 -14.85
N ILE A 237 7.63 9.83 -14.52
CA ILE A 237 6.53 9.80 -15.49
C ILE A 237 5.99 11.21 -15.64
N SER A 238 5.94 11.68 -16.87
CA SER A 238 5.31 12.96 -17.23
C SER A 238 4.05 12.68 -18.04
N PHE A 239 2.92 13.25 -17.63
CA PHE A 239 1.63 12.98 -18.25
C PHE A 239 0.73 14.20 -18.26
N ARG A 240 -0.21 14.21 -19.20
CA ARG A 240 -1.34 15.13 -19.25
C ARG A 240 -2.58 14.47 -18.69
N ALA A 241 -3.34 15.23 -17.92
CA ALA A 241 -4.62 14.80 -17.39
C ALA A 241 -5.57 16.00 -17.22
N PRO A 242 -6.88 15.79 -17.39
CA PRO A 242 -7.89 16.81 -17.14
C PRO A 242 -7.73 17.46 -15.77
N SER A 243 -8.08 18.74 -15.67
CA SER A 243 -8.04 19.51 -14.43
C SER A 243 -8.85 18.86 -13.29
N CYS A 244 -9.96 18.18 -13.62
CA CYS A 244 -10.81 17.44 -12.68
C CYS A 244 -10.12 16.23 -12.02
N LEU A 245 -8.99 15.73 -12.55
CA LEU A 245 -8.22 14.65 -11.92
C LEU A 245 -7.78 15.04 -10.49
N LYS A 246 -7.58 16.33 -10.22
CA LYS A 246 -7.28 16.85 -8.87
C LYS A 246 -8.41 16.55 -7.88
N ASP A 247 -9.65 16.58 -8.33
CA ASP A 247 -10.82 16.30 -7.48
C ASP A 247 -11.14 14.81 -7.44
N PHE A 248 -10.84 14.05 -8.49
CA PHE A 248 -11.05 12.60 -8.51
C PHE A 248 -9.95 11.77 -7.80
N LEU A 249 -8.70 12.22 -7.77
CA LEU A 249 -7.65 11.57 -6.97
C LEU A 249 -7.81 11.83 -5.46
N LYS A 250 -8.49 12.92 -5.06
CA LYS A 250 -9.04 13.06 -3.69
C LYS A 250 -10.10 11.98 -3.38
N ILE A 251 -10.68 11.36 -4.41
CA ILE A 251 -11.82 10.44 -4.39
C ILE A 251 -11.36 8.98 -4.68
N GLN A 252 -10.08 8.62 -4.46
CA GLN A 252 -9.68 7.19 -4.31
C GLN A 252 -9.99 6.60 -2.92
N GLU A 253 -10.88 7.24 -2.19
CA GLU A 253 -12.20 6.74 -1.82
C GLU A 253 -12.77 7.93 -1.06
N PRO A 254 -13.93 8.51 -1.43
CA PRO A 254 -14.80 8.83 -0.33
C PRO A 254 -14.93 7.47 0.35
N ILE A 255 -14.53 7.35 1.62
CA ILE A 255 -15.24 6.47 2.56
C ILE A 255 -16.65 6.54 2.04
N LYS A 256 -17.17 5.48 1.37
CA LYS A 256 -18.50 5.55 0.76
C LYS A 256 -19.32 6.06 1.91
N LYS A 257 -19.70 7.36 1.90
CA LYS A 257 -20.48 7.93 2.98
C LYS A 257 -21.66 7.00 2.92
N PRO A 258 -21.87 6.15 3.94
CA PRO A 258 -22.77 5.05 3.74
C PRO A 258 -24.06 5.71 3.31
N THR A 259 -24.50 5.43 2.08
CA THR A 259 -25.76 5.91 1.53
C THR A 259 -26.94 5.27 2.29
N SER A 260 -26.65 4.58 3.40
CA SER A 260 -27.59 4.20 4.44
C SER A 260 -27.78 5.32 5.46
N PRO A 261 -29.03 5.71 5.73
CA PRO A 261 -29.37 6.53 6.89
C PRO A 261 -28.73 5.95 8.15
N TRP A 262 -28.06 6.80 8.92
CA TRP A 262 -27.32 6.41 10.11
C TRP A 262 -28.28 6.01 11.23
N MET A 263 -28.13 4.81 11.80
CA MET A 263 -28.83 4.43 13.02
C MET A 263 -27.93 4.68 14.24
N PRO A 264 -28.43 5.31 15.33
CA PRO A 264 -27.64 5.49 16.54
C PRO A 264 -27.18 4.15 17.13
N PHE A 265 -25.94 4.08 17.59
CA PHE A 265 -25.38 2.87 18.21
C PHE A 265 -26.25 2.26 19.34
N PRO A 266 -26.87 3.05 20.25
CA PRO A 266 -27.79 2.49 21.24
C PRO A 266 -28.95 1.71 20.61
N VAL A 267 -29.50 2.20 19.50
CA VAL A 267 -30.58 1.54 18.77
C VAL A 267 -30.07 0.26 18.12
N LEU A 268 -28.88 0.31 17.50
CA LEU A 268 -28.24 -0.87 16.91
C LEU A 268 -28.01 -1.97 17.97
N ILE A 269 -27.47 -1.62 19.14
CA ILE A 269 -27.22 -2.56 20.24
C ILE A 269 -28.53 -3.19 20.71
N GLY A 270 -29.60 -2.40 20.85
CA GLY A 270 -30.92 -2.90 21.23
C GLY A 270 -31.60 -3.78 20.17
N VAL A 271 -31.24 -3.67 18.89
CA VAL A 271 -31.70 -4.59 17.86
C VAL A 271 -30.84 -5.86 17.85
N LEU A 272 -29.51 -5.72 17.96
CA LEU A 272 -28.58 -6.84 18.01
C LEU A 272 -28.86 -7.78 19.19
N SER A 273 -29.36 -7.26 20.31
CA SER A 273 -29.69 -8.08 21.48
C SER A 273 -30.79 -9.11 21.25
N LYS A 274 -31.53 -8.98 20.15
CA LYS A 274 -32.55 -9.96 19.72
C LYS A 274 -31.96 -11.13 18.94
N PHE A 275 -30.72 -11.02 18.48
CA PHE A 275 -30.06 -11.97 17.58
C PHE A 275 -28.76 -12.55 18.15
N LEU A 276 -28.09 -11.83 19.06
CA LEU A 276 -26.83 -12.26 19.64
C LEU A 276 -26.99 -12.66 21.12
N PRO A 277 -26.18 -13.61 21.61
CA PRO A 277 -26.15 -13.98 23.02
C PRO A 277 -25.86 -12.79 23.96
N PRO A 278 -26.36 -12.82 25.21
CA PRO A 278 -26.10 -11.75 26.19
C PRO A 278 -24.61 -11.42 26.42
N PRO A 279 -23.67 -12.39 26.48
CA PRO A 279 -22.25 -12.08 26.67
C PRO A 279 -21.65 -11.26 25.52
N THR A 280 -22.01 -11.55 24.28
CA THR A 280 -21.54 -10.81 23.10
C THR A 280 -22.13 -9.40 23.04
N ILE A 281 -23.38 -9.23 23.49
CA ILE A 281 -24.01 -7.91 23.63
C ILE A 281 -23.38 -7.08 24.74
N ALA A 282 -23.02 -7.71 25.86
CA ALA A 282 -22.30 -7.04 26.93
C ALA A 282 -20.93 -6.54 26.46
N LEU A 283 -20.22 -7.34 25.65
CA LEU A 283 -18.94 -6.95 25.07
C LEU A 283 -19.09 -5.77 24.09
N ILE A 284 -20.10 -5.80 23.21
CA ILE A 284 -20.41 -4.67 22.32
C ILE A 284 -20.76 -3.41 23.13
N SER A 285 -21.54 -3.57 24.20
CA SER A 285 -21.94 -2.46 25.09
C SER A 285 -20.74 -1.87 25.84
N LYS A 286 -19.77 -2.71 26.23
CA LYS A 286 -18.49 -2.27 26.81
C LYS A 286 -17.73 -1.37 25.83
N TYR A 287 -17.53 -1.80 24.58
CA TYR A 287 -16.86 -0.98 23.58
C TYR A 287 -17.60 0.32 23.29
N TYR A 288 -18.93 0.32 23.32
CA TYR A 288 -19.71 1.54 23.17
C TYR A 288 -19.49 2.53 24.33
N LYS A 289 -19.36 2.04 25.58
CA LYS A 289 -19.01 2.88 26.74
C LYS A 289 -17.60 3.44 26.61
N GLU A 290 -16.63 2.63 26.18
CA GLU A 290 -15.25 3.07 25.94
C GLU A 290 -15.18 4.18 24.87
N HIS A 291 -15.99 4.08 23.82
CA HIS A 291 -16.11 5.13 22.81
C HIS A 291 -16.71 6.41 23.40
N ARG A 292 -17.75 6.31 24.24
CA ARG A 292 -18.33 7.48 24.92
C ARG A 292 -17.37 8.14 25.91
N ALA A 293 -16.44 7.37 26.46
CA ALA A 293 -15.36 7.86 27.30
C ALA A 293 -14.13 8.36 26.49
N ASN A 294 -14.22 8.42 25.15
CA ASN A 294 -13.14 8.81 24.24
C ASN A 294 -11.87 7.93 24.33
N VAL A 295 -11.99 6.70 24.86
CA VAL A 295 -10.89 5.74 24.95
C VAL A 295 -10.63 5.06 23.60
N ILE A 296 -11.70 4.81 22.83
CA ILE A 296 -11.61 4.27 21.46
C ILE A 296 -12.32 5.18 20.47
N THR A 297 -11.82 5.23 19.24
CA THR A 297 -12.42 6.00 18.15
C THR A 297 -13.70 5.35 17.62
N ARG A 298 -14.54 6.14 16.94
CA ARG A 298 -15.75 5.63 16.27
C ARG A 298 -15.43 4.51 15.28
N GLN A 299 -14.29 4.57 14.59
CA GLN A 299 -13.87 3.55 13.64
C GLN A 299 -13.51 2.23 14.34
N GLN A 300 -12.78 2.30 15.45
CA GLN A 300 -12.46 1.13 16.27
C GLN A 300 -13.71 0.48 16.85
N LEU A 301 -14.70 1.27 17.29
CA LEU A 301 -16.00 0.77 17.70
C LEU A 301 -16.70 0.01 16.55
N ILE A 302 -16.76 0.60 15.35
CA ILE A 302 -17.37 -0.03 14.17
C ILE A 302 -16.69 -1.37 13.87
N GLN A 303 -15.36 -1.39 13.83
CA GLN A 303 -14.60 -2.60 13.50
C GLN A 303 -14.83 -3.72 14.51
N LYS A 304 -14.80 -3.39 15.81
CA LYS A 304 -15.09 -4.36 16.88
C LYS A 304 -16.52 -4.89 16.80
N VAL A 305 -17.50 -4.04 16.50
CA VAL A 305 -18.90 -4.47 16.31
C VAL A 305 -19.05 -5.37 15.09
N ARG A 306 -18.37 -5.06 13.97
CA ARG A 306 -18.36 -5.91 12.75
C ARG A 306 -17.75 -7.28 13.02
N GLN A 307 -16.66 -7.34 13.76
CA GLN A 307 -16.00 -8.60 14.14
C GLN A 307 -16.89 -9.48 15.04
N ILE A 308 -17.68 -8.88 15.94
CA ILE A 308 -18.53 -9.63 16.87
C ILE A 308 -19.86 -10.05 16.23
N ALA A 309 -20.53 -9.11 15.55
CA ALA A 309 -21.87 -9.34 15.00
C ALA A 309 -21.87 -9.98 13.61
N GLY A 310 -20.80 -9.80 12.84
CA GLY A 310 -20.71 -10.18 11.44
C GLY A 310 -21.41 -9.18 10.51
N ASP A 311 -20.84 -8.99 9.32
CA ASP A 311 -21.33 -8.00 8.36
C ASP A 311 -22.71 -8.36 7.78
N GLU A 312 -22.99 -9.65 7.57
CA GLU A 312 -24.28 -10.11 7.03
C GLU A 312 -25.46 -9.72 7.93
N LEU A 313 -25.32 -9.94 9.24
CA LEU A 313 -26.34 -9.60 10.23
C LEU A 313 -26.54 -8.09 10.32
N LEU A 314 -25.44 -7.32 10.33
CA LEU A 314 -25.50 -5.85 10.36
C LEU A 314 -26.21 -5.28 9.12
N VAL A 315 -25.90 -5.82 7.93
CA VAL A 315 -26.56 -5.43 6.68
C VAL A 315 -28.06 -5.74 6.73
N SER A 316 -28.44 -6.93 7.21
CA SER A 316 -29.85 -7.33 7.35
C SER A 316 -30.63 -6.40 8.29
N ILE A 317 -30.05 -6.09 9.46
CA ILE A 317 -30.66 -5.19 10.44
C ILE A 317 -30.84 -3.78 9.84
N ILE A 318 -29.80 -3.21 9.23
CA ILE A 318 -29.84 -1.86 8.67
C ILE A 318 -30.85 -1.79 7.51
N LYS A 319 -30.92 -2.80 6.64
CA LYS A 319 -31.93 -2.89 5.58
C LYS A 319 -33.35 -2.94 6.15
N SER A 320 -33.58 -3.76 7.19
CA SER A 320 -34.89 -3.86 7.84
C SER A 320 -35.33 -2.57 8.54
N PHE A 321 -34.38 -1.80 9.07
CA PHE A 321 -34.63 -0.50 9.69
C PHE A 321 -35.12 0.53 8.65
N ARG A 322 -34.56 0.52 7.42
CA ARG A 322 -35.05 1.35 6.31
C ARG A 322 -36.50 1.04 5.94
N ALA A 323 -36.85 -0.24 5.82
CA ALA A 323 -38.21 -0.67 5.45
C ALA A 323 -39.27 -0.21 6.48
N LYS A 324 -38.88 -0.04 7.75
CA LYS A 324 -39.74 0.48 8.81
C LYS A 324 -39.80 2.02 8.83
N GLN A 325 -38.71 2.69 8.46
CA GLN A 325 -38.62 4.16 8.35
C GLN A 325 -39.29 4.74 7.10
N ILE A 326 -39.47 3.95 6.02
CA ILE A 326 -40.14 4.38 4.77
C ILE A 326 -41.67 4.18 4.85
N LYS A 327 -42.16 3.32 5.75
CA LYS A 327 -43.60 3.09 5.98
C LYS A 327 -44.42 4.21 6.69
N PRO A 328 -43.87 5.26 7.35
CA PRO A 328 -44.70 6.33 7.93
C PRO A 328 -45.27 7.30 6.88
N LEU A 329 -44.72 7.38 5.66
CA LEU A 329 -45.10 8.40 4.66
C LEU A 329 -46.18 7.96 3.66
N GLN A 330 -46.72 6.74 3.77
CA GLN A 330 -47.82 6.26 2.91
C GLN A 330 -49.03 5.75 3.69
N ARG A 331 -49.10 5.99 5.01
CA ARG A 331 -50.19 5.47 5.86
C ARG A 331 -51.33 6.47 6.13
N VAL A 332 -51.39 7.57 5.37
CA VAL A 332 -52.56 8.48 5.36
C VAL A 332 -53.51 8.17 4.21
N ALA A 333 -53.15 7.29 3.27
CA ALA A 333 -54.07 6.85 2.22
C ALA A 333 -54.41 5.36 2.38
N GLN A 334 -55.66 5.13 2.74
CA GLN A 334 -56.44 3.90 2.57
C GLN A 334 -56.27 2.79 3.62
N ASN A 335 -57.31 2.71 4.45
CA ASN A 335 -57.78 1.51 5.14
C ASN A 335 -57.93 0.33 4.15
N GLY A 336 -57.57 -0.87 4.61
CA GLY A 336 -57.92 -2.13 3.94
C GLY A 336 -57.03 -3.29 4.40
N GLY A 337 -57.56 -4.16 5.26
CA GLY A 337 -56.79 -5.23 5.91
C GLY A 337 -56.37 -6.36 4.96
N ARG A 338 -55.06 -6.61 4.85
CA ARG A 338 -54.45 -7.92 4.54
C ARG A 338 -52.92 -7.80 4.61
N SER A 339 -52.28 -8.15 5.72
CA SER A 339 -50.79 -8.26 5.77
C SER A 339 -50.20 -8.99 6.99
N ARG A 340 -50.97 -9.53 7.94
CA ARG A 340 -50.40 -10.12 9.17
C ARG A 340 -50.03 -11.61 9.06
N MET A 341 -50.66 -12.36 8.16
CA MET A 341 -50.44 -13.81 8.05
C MET A 341 -49.23 -14.20 7.19
N ASP A 342 -48.85 -13.40 6.18
CA ASP A 342 -47.72 -13.72 5.31
C ASP A 342 -46.37 -13.38 5.94
N GLU A 343 -46.24 -12.23 6.61
CA GLU A 343 -45.00 -11.86 7.32
C GLU A 343 -44.64 -12.92 8.39
N SER A 344 -45.62 -13.45 9.14
CA SER A 344 -45.35 -14.50 10.14
C SER A 344 -44.85 -15.81 9.54
N LYS A 345 -45.25 -16.17 8.31
CA LYS A 345 -44.80 -17.39 7.63
C LYS A 345 -43.37 -17.24 7.11
N GLU A 346 -43.04 -16.07 6.58
CA GLU A 346 -41.71 -15.77 6.05
C GLU A 346 -40.65 -15.66 7.15
N PHE A 347 -41.00 -15.02 8.27
CA PHE A 347 -40.13 -14.98 9.47
C PHE A 347 -39.94 -16.37 10.11
N LYS A 348 -40.95 -17.23 10.07
CA LYS A 348 -40.83 -18.61 10.56
C LYS A 348 -39.88 -19.43 9.67
N ARG A 349 -40.02 -19.34 8.34
CA ARG A 349 -39.10 -19.97 7.37
C ARG A 349 -37.65 -19.51 7.55
N ALA A 350 -37.40 -18.22 7.72
CA ALA A 350 -36.05 -17.69 7.93
C ALA A 350 -35.43 -18.20 9.24
N ARG A 351 -36.24 -18.31 10.31
CA ARG A 351 -35.81 -18.85 11.60
C ARG A 351 -35.47 -20.34 11.51
N ASP A 352 -36.30 -21.11 10.82
CA ASP A 352 -36.11 -22.55 10.64
C ASP A 352 -34.86 -22.83 9.79
N MET A 353 -34.62 -22.03 8.74
CA MET A 353 -33.39 -22.11 7.93
C MET A 353 -32.14 -21.74 8.73
N SER A 354 -32.20 -20.70 9.57
CA SER A 354 -31.06 -20.32 10.41
C SER A 354 -30.73 -21.40 11.45
N SER A 355 -31.74 -22.00 12.08
CA SER A 355 -31.56 -23.11 13.02
C SER A 355 -31.00 -24.36 12.33
N TYR A 356 -31.46 -24.66 11.11
CA TYR A 356 -30.95 -25.78 10.31
C TYR A 356 -29.46 -25.61 9.97
N LEU A 357 -29.05 -24.42 9.53
CA LEU A 357 -27.66 -24.13 9.18
C LEU A 357 -26.73 -24.15 10.41
N LEU A 358 -27.20 -23.66 11.55
CA LEU A 358 -26.47 -23.73 12.82
C LEU A 358 -26.29 -25.19 13.28
N SER A 359 -27.31 -26.03 13.14
CA SER A 359 -27.24 -27.46 13.44
C SER A 359 -26.27 -28.19 12.50
N LYS A 360 -26.30 -27.90 11.20
CA LYS A 360 -25.38 -28.48 10.21
C LYS A 360 -23.93 -28.11 10.51
N ARG A 361 -23.66 -26.85 10.89
CA ARG A 361 -22.33 -26.38 11.27
C ARG A 361 -21.83 -27.04 12.55
N GLN A 362 -22.69 -27.19 13.56
CA GLN A 362 -22.33 -27.87 14.81
C GLN A 362 -22.02 -29.36 14.59
N ASN A 363 -22.79 -30.03 13.73
CA ASN A 363 -22.54 -31.43 13.37
C ASN A 363 -21.24 -31.62 12.56
N SER A 364 -20.90 -30.67 11.68
CA SER A 364 -19.61 -30.65 10.98
C SER A 364 -18.45 -30.53 11.95
N LEU A 365 -18.53 -29.57 12.90
CA LEU A 365 -17.51 -29.36 13.93
C LEU A 365 -17.36 -30.55 14.88
N ASN A 366 -18.46 -31.24 15.20
CA ASN A 366 -18.44 -32.45 16.02
C ASN A 366 -17.82 -33.65 15.26
N ARG A 367 -18.07 -33.79 13.95
CA ARG A 367 -17.41 -34.82 13.11
C ARG A 367 -15.91 -34.58 12.99
N GLU A 368 -15.48 -33.34 12.77
CA GLU A 368 -14.06 -32.98 12.73
C GLU A 368 -13.36 -33.23 14.08
N ARG A 369 -14.06 -33.01 15.21
CA ARG A 369 -13.54 -33.35 16.54
C ARG A 369 -13.43 -34.86 16.77
N SER A 370 -14.43 -35.66 16.38
CA SER A 370 -14.37 -37.12 16.52
C SER A 370 -13.30 -37.77 15.65
N GLN A 371 -12.97 -37.19 14.49
CA GLN A 371 -11.88 -37.67 13.63
C GLN A 371 -10.49 -37.35 14.21
N ARG A 372 -10.33 -36.23 14.92
CA ARG A 372 -9.07 -35.89 15.61
C ARG A 372 -8.80 -36.69 16.88
N THR A 373 -9.81 -37.28 17.51
CA THR A 373 -9.65 -38.10 18.71
C THR A 373 -9.43 -39.59 18.41
N ARG A 374 -9.40 -40.01 17.14
CA ARG A 374 -9.20 -41.39 16.70
C ARG A 374 -7.86 -41.65 15.99
N ASN A 375 -6.98 -40.66 15.94
CA ASN A 375 -5.60 -40.78 15.45
C ASN A 375 -4.61 -40.58 16.58
#